data_AF-A0A967JPW4-F1
#
_entry.id   AF-A0A967JPW4-F1
#
_cell.length_a   1.000
_cell.length_b   1.000
_cell.length_c   1.000
_cell.angle_alpha   90.00
_cell.angle_beta   90.00
_cell.angle_gamma   90.00
#
_symmetry.space_group_name_H-M   'P 1'
#
loop_
_entity.id
_entity.type
_entity.pdbx_description
1 polymer ?
#
loop_
_entity_poly.entity_id
_entity_poly.type
_entity_poly.pdbx_seq_one_letter_code
_entity_poly.pdbx_strand_id
1 'polypeptide(L)' 'DAEGRALNVNADTVAGKVAEALEARKLVLMTDIEGVKDDAGQVLSSIDATQTESLIDSGVISG' A
#
# COMPACT_ATOMS: atom_id res chain seq x y z
N ASP A 1 12.13 21.17 3.52
CA ASP A 1 11.51 22.40 4.06
C ASP A 1 11.79 23.54 3.09
N ALA A 2 11.41 24.77 3.42
CA ALA A 2 11.64 25.90 2.51
C ALA A 2 13.14 26.18 2.29
N GLU A 3 13.98 25.66 3.17
CA GLU A 3 15.43 25.81 3.20
C GLU A 3 16.18 24.73 2.39
N GLY A 4 15.47 23.80 1.77
CA GLY A 4 16.07 22.79 0.88
C GLY A 4 16.84 21.67 1.58
N ARG A 5 16.60 21.43 2.88
CA ARG A 5 17.23 20.32 3.60
C ARG A 5 16.74 18.97 3.07
N ALA A 6 17.66 18.03 2.90
CA ALA A 6 17.32 16.64 2.63
C ALA A 6 16.62 16.02 3.86
N LEU A 7 15.52 15.32 3.61
CA LEU A 7 14.73 14.67 4.65
C LEU A 7 14.66 13.17 4.37
N ASN A 8 14.67 12.38 5.44
CA ASN A 8 14.36 10.96 5.37
C ASN A 8 12.85 10.77 5.52
N VAL A 9 12.19 10.27 4.48
CA VAL A 9 10.73 10.13 4.43
C VAL A 9 10.36 8.72 3.98
N ASN A 10 9.20 8.24 4.42
CA ASN A 10 8.70 6.92 4.02
C ASN A 10 8.40 6.88 2.50
N ALA A 11 8.87 5.82 1.84
CA ALA A 11 8.78 5.69 0.38
C ALA A 11 7.33 5.56 -0.12
N ASP A 12 6.48 4.82 0.58
CA ASP A 12 5.08 4.59 0.16
C ASP A 12 4.27 5.88 0.22
N THR A 13 4.51 6.70 1.24
CA THR A 13 3.91 8.03 1.37
C THR A 13 4.31 8.94 0.21
N VAL A 14 5.61 8.93 -0.16
CA VAL A 14 6.10 9.70 -1.31
C VAL A 14 5.50 9.17 -2.61
N ALA A 15 5.49 7.86 -2.82
CA ALA A 15 4.95 7.23 -4.02
C ALA A 15 3.46 7.56 -4.21
N GLY A 16 2.66 7.50 -3.13
CA GLY A 16 1.26 7.89 -3.15
C GLY A 16 1.06 9.36 -3.52
N LYS A 17 1.86 10.26 -2.93
CA LYS A 17 1.77 11.71 -3.23
C LYS A 17 2.21 12.06 -4.65
N VAL A 18 3.23 11.37 -5.17
CA VAL A 18 3.65 11.54 -6.58
C VAL A 18 2.57 11.01 -7.53
N ALA A 19 1.97 9.86 -7.24
CA ALA A 19 0.88 9.31 -8.04
C ALA A 19 -0.35 10.23 -8.06
N GLU A 20 -0.71 10.81 -6.91
CA GLU A 20 -1.77 11.82 -6.77
C GLU A 20 -1.46 13.07 -7.62
N ALA A 21 -0.25 13.62 -7.48
CA ALA A 21 0.16 14.83 -8.21
C ALA A 21 0.23 14.65 -9.73
N LEU A 22 0.47 13.42 -10.20
CA LEU A 22 0.50 13.06 -11.62
C LEU A 22 -0.86 12.61 -12.18
N GLU A 23 -1.92 12.60 -11.35
CA GLU A 23 -3.23 12.04 -11.70
C GLU A 23 -3.11 10.61 -12.26
N ALA A 24 -2.24 9.81 -11.65
CA ALA A 24 -1.95 8.48 -12.13
C ALA A 24 -3.19 7.59 -12.04
N ARG A 25 -3.49 6.87 -13.13
CA ARG A 25 -4.61 5.91 -13.15
C ARG A 25 -4.40 4.75 -12.16
N LYS A 26 -3.16 4.36 -11.90
CA LYS A 26 -2.79 3.24 -11.02
C LYS A 26 -1.47 3.53 -10.31
N LEU A 27 -1.40 3.16 -9.03
CA LEU A 27 -0.17 3.00 -8.26
C LEU A 27 0.14 1.50 -8.16
N VAL A 28 1.32 1.08 -8.60
CA VAL A 28 1.76 -0.33 -8.54
C VAL A 28 2.90 -0.45 -7.55
N LEU A 29 2.67 -1.17 -6.46
CA LEU A 29 3.68 -1.51 -5.46
C LEU A 29 4.23 -2.90 -5.77
N MET A 30 5.55 -3.04 -5.86
CA MET A 30 6.21 -4.29 -6.20
C MET A 30 6.90 -4.86 -4.96
N THR A 31 6.75 -6.16 -4.74
CA THR A 31 7.26 -6.90 -3.58
C THR A 31 7.78 -8.27 -4.01
N ASP A 32 8.51 -8.94 -3.14
CA ASP A 32 9.05 -10.30 -3.30
C ASP A 32 8.08 -11.39 -2.81
N ILE A 33 6.93 -11.01 -2.25
CA ILE A 33 5.83 -11.93 -1.92
C ILE A 33 4.77 -11.96 -3.03
N GLU A 34 3.91 -12.99 -3.01
CA GLU A 34 2.90 -13.22 -4.05
C GLU A 34 1.74 -12.19 -4.04
N GLY A 35 1.57 -11.47 -2.93
CA GLY A 35 0.50 -10.48 -2.74
C GLY A 35 -0.21 -10.65 -1.39
N VAL A 36 -1.33 -9.95 -1.23
CA VAL A 36 -2.20 -10.07 -0.04
C VAL A 36 -2.91 -11.42 -0.08
N LYS A 37 -2.89 -12.14 1.05
CA LYS A 37 -3.52 -13.45 1.20
C LYS A 37 -4.74 -13.37 2.13
N ASP A 38 -5.71 -14.24 1.91
CA ASP A 38 -6.84 -14.45 2.83
C ASP A 38 -6.47 -15.38 3.99
N ASP A 39 -7.45 -15.69 4.85
CA ASP A 39 -7.30 -16.59 6.00
C ASP A 39 -6.98 -18.04 5.60
N ALA A 40 -7.33 -18.43 4.37
CA ALA A 40 -6.99 -19.71 3.77
C ALA A 40 -5.59 -19.72 3.11
N GLY A 41 -4.89 -18.59 3.08
CA GLY A 41 -3.56 -18.45 2.48
C GLY A 41 -3.57 -18.26 0.96
N GLN A 42 -4.74 -18.02 0.36
CA GLN A 42 -4.91 -17.81 -1.07
C GLN A 42 -4.70 -16.34 -1.43
N VAL A 43 -4.01 -16.07 -2.55
CA VAL A 43 -3.78 -14.70 -3.01
C VAL A 43 -5.09 -14.07 -3.48
N LEU A 44 -5.43 -12.92 -2.92
CA LEU A 44 -6.57 -12.14 -3.31
C LEU A 44 -6.26 -11.38 -4.62
N SER A 45 -7.00 -11.70 -5.68
CA SER A 45 -6.83 -11.05 -7.00
C SER A 45 -7.35 -9.60 -7.02
N SER A 46 -8.28 -9.28 -6.13
CA SER A 46 -8.79 -7.93 -5.88
C SER A 46 -9.36 -7.86 -4.46
N ILE A 47 -9.18 -6.71 -3.81
CA ILE A 47 -9.77 -6.41 -2.50
C ILE A 47 -10.11 -4.91 -2.47
N ASP A 48 -11.25 -4.56 -1.88
CA ASP A 48 -11.61 -3.17 -1.63
C ASP A 48 -11.17 -2.68 -0.24
N ALA A 49 -11.33 -1.38 0.03
CA ALA A 49 -10.91 -0.77 1.29
C ALA A 49 -11.64 -1.36 2.52
N THR A 50 -12.94 -1.65 2.40
CA THR A 50 -13.75 -2.18 3.52
C THR A 50 -13.33 -3.61 3.87
N GLN A 51 -13.10 -4.42 2.84
CA GLN A 51 -12.57 -5.77 3.01
C GLN A 51 -11.16 -5.74 3.59
N THR A 52 -10.32 -4.82 3.14
CA THR A 52 -8.95 -4.66 3.67
C THR A 52 -8.97 -4.33 5.17
N GLU A 53 -9.80 -3.38 5.59
CA GLU A 53 -10.00 -3.05 7.01
C GLU A 53 -10.46 -4.27 7.82
N SER A 54 -11.45 -5.02 7.30
CA SER A 54 -11.94 -6.23 7.97
C SER A 54 -10.87 -7.31 8.15
N LEU A 55 -9.96 -7.46 7.18
CA LEU A 55 -8.86 -8.42 7.25
C LEU A 55 -7.76 -7.98 8.23
N ILE A 56 -7.55 -6.66 8.39
CA ILE A 56 -6.66 -6.11 9.41
C ILE A 56 -7.26 -6.34 10.80
N ASP A 57 -8.55 -6.00 10.98
CA ASP A 57 -9.25 -6.14 12.27
C ASP A 57 -9.35 -7.60 12.73
N SER A 58 -9.47 -8.54 11.80
CA SER A 58 -9.47 -9.98 12.10
C SER A 58 -8.06 -10.57 12.31
N GLY A 59 -7.01 -9.80 12.04
CA GLY A 59 -5.61 -10.23 12.19
C GLY A 59 -5.09 -11.12 11.07
N VAL A 60 -5.84 -11.28 9.98
CA VAL A 60 -5.40 -12.01 8.78
C VAL A 60 -4.29 -11.24 8.06
N ILE A 61 -4.49 -9.94 7.87
CA ILE A 61 -3.42 -9.03 7.45
C ILE A 61 -2.76 -8.51 8.72
N SER A 62 -1.49 -8.86 8.90
CA SER A 62 -0.69 -8.45 10.04
C SER A 62 0.73 -8.14 9.60
N GLY A 63 1.36 -7.14 10.22
CA GLY A 63 2.72 -6.68 9.93
C GLY A 63 3.05 -5.42 10.72
#